data_AF-A0A4Q1S9M9-F1
#
_entry.id   AF-A0A4Q1S9M9-F1
#
_cell.length_a   1.000
_cell.length_b   1.000
_cell.length_c   1.000
_cell.angle_alpha   90.00
_cell.angle_beta   90.00
_cell.angle_gamma   90.00
#
_symmetry.space_group_name_H-M   'P 1'
#
loop_
_entity.id
_entity.type
_entity.pdbx_description
1 polymer ?
#
loop_
_entity_poly.entity_id
_entity_poly.type
_entity_poly.pdbx_seq_one_letter_code
_entity_poly.pdbx_strand_id
1 'polypeptide(L)'
;MSLIRNIARRLAEFTVRHASPGSKPWAEAIAAELDCIGNDWRALNWACGSLRVLAHYRPAPIHTMEELAAEAEKFASRRRGQATDLRTGRYLIWAAGLIWIALIVAHIGHRKDPVGSLLMLATQATLFFAQFLHSRYLFLRDEVPDQDDAHAVILYYRQQLQRSLRLAALDLLPMLLILASLVYDLRSSLWFISIVCLTISAFVLSYTRRRLGSRFTLEQIDALLTER
;
A
#
# COMPACT_ATOMS: atom_id res chain seq x y z
N MET A 1 -1.28 38.15 -7.87
CA MET A 1 -1.77 36.76 -8.03
C MET A 1 -3.11 36.62 -7.34
N SER A 2 -4.08 35.94 -7.97
CA SER A 2 -5.39 35.68 -7.35
C SER A 2 -5.31 34.58 -6.29
N LEU A 3 -6.30 34.53 -5.40
CA LEU A 3 -6.44 33.46 -4.41
C LEU A 3 -6.55 32.08 -5.08
N ILE A 4 -7.30 31.99 -6.19
CA ILE A 4 -7.49 30.75 -6.95
C ILE A 4 -6.16 30.26 -7.50
N ARG A 5 -5.34 31.16 -8.07
CA ARG A 5 -4.01 30.81 -8.57
C ARG A 5 -3.09 30.29 -7.46
N ASN A 6 -3.14 30.89 -6.28
CA ASN A 6 -2.37 30.43 -5.12
C ASN A 6 -2.79 29.03 -4.67
N ILE A 7 -4.10 28.73 -4.66
CA ILE A 7 -4.60 27.39 -4.34
C ILE A 7 -4.12 26.37 -5.37
N ALA A 8 -4.22 26.69 -6.66
CA ALA A 8 -3.75 25.82 -7.73
C ALA A 8 -2.25 25.50 -7.60
N ARG A 9 -1.42 26.51 -7.29
CA ARG A 9 0.02 26.32 -7.07
C ARG A 9 0.31 25.44 -5.85
N ARG A 10 -0.37 25.68 -4.72
CA ARG A 10 -0.23 24.85 -3.51
C ARG A 10 -0.61 23.40 -3.77
N LEU A 11 -1.67 23.15 -4.55
CA LEU A 11 -2.05 21.80 -4.97
C LEU A 11 -0.98 21.15 -5.83
N ALA A 12 -0.44 21.85 -6.83
CA ALA A 12 0.63 21.32 -7.68
C ALA A 12 1.91 21.01 -6.87
N GLU A 13 2.33 21.92 -5.99
CA GLU A 13 3.46 21.68 -5.08
C GLU A 13 3.20 20.50 -4.14
N PHE A 14 1.97 20.37 -3.63
CA PHE A 14 1.58 19.24 -2.81
C PHE A 14 1.70 17.93 -3.61
N THR A 15 1.23 17.91 -4.86
CA THR A 15 1.38 16.77 -5.76
C THR A 15 2.85 16.41 -5.97
N VAL A 16 3.72 17.39 -6.29
CA VAL A 16 5.17 17.15 -6.49
C VAL A 16 5.82 16.59 -5.22
N ARG A 17 5.48 17.15 -4.05
CA ARG A 17 6.04 16.71 -2.76
C ARG A 17 5.65 15.27 -2.41
N HIS A 18 4.45 14.84 -2.79
CA HIS A 18 3.92 13.51 -2.43
C HIS A 18 3.98 12.50 -3.59
N ALA A 19 4.40 12.90 -4.78
CA ALA A 19 4.58 12.00 -5.91
C ALA A 19 5.65 10.94 -5.57
N SER A 20 5.41 9.70 -6.02
CA SER A 20 6.40 8.64 -5.89
C SER A 20 7.67 9.00 -6.68
N PRO A 21 8.86 8.51 -6.27
CA PRO A 21 10.13 8.89 -6.89
C PRO A 21 10.16 8.79 -8.42
N GLY A 22 9.63 7.71 -9.00
CA GLY A 22 9.58 7.53 -10.46
C GLY A 22 8.52 8.37 -11.19
N SER A 23 7.57 8.95 -10.46
CA SER A 23 6.53 9.84 -11.00
C SER A 23 6.85 11.32 -10.76
N LYS A 24 7.94 11.61 -10.05
CA LYS A 24 8.31 12.98 -9.64
C LYS A 24 8.66 13.89 -10.83
N PRO A 25 9.43 13.43 -11.85
CA PRO A 25 9.67 14.26 -13.04
C PRO A 25 8.37 14.61 -13.78
N TRP A 26 7.41 13.68 -13.80
CA TRP A 26 6.10 13.92 -14.40
C TRP A 26 5.26 14.91 -13.58
N ALA A 27 5.30 14.81 -12.24
CA ALA A 27 4.64 15.77 -11.36
C ALA A 27 5.23 17.18 -11.52
N GLU A 28 6.56 17.29 -11.65
CA GLU A 28 7.28 18.55 -11.85
C GLU A 28 6.93 19.17 -13.21
N ALA A 29 6.85 18.37 -14.28
CA ALA A 29 6.39 18.83 -15.59
C ALA A 29 4.96 19.38 -15.53
N ILE A 30 4.03 18.65 -14.89
CA ILE A 30 2.64 19.10 -14.73
C ILE A 30 2.55 20.39 -13.91
N ALA A 31 3.38 20.53 -12.88
CA ALA A 31 3.45 21.74 -12.05
C ALA A 31 4.03 22.92 -12.84
N ALA A 32 5.02 22.70 -13.70
CA ALA A 32 5.58 23.74 -14.58
C ALA A 32 4.56 24.22 -15.62
N GLU A 33 3.73 23.32 -16.17
CA GLU A 33 2.65 23.68 -17.10
C GLU A 33 1.59 24.59 -16.48
N LEU A 34 1.45 24.60 -15.14
CA LEU A 34 0.48 25.44 -14.43
C LEU A 34 0.70 26.93 -14.70
N ASP A 35 1.96 27.36 -14.82
CA ASP A 35 2.32 28.77 -15.04
C ASP A 35 2.01 29.22 -16.48
N CYS A 36 1.85 28.28 -17.43
CA CYS A 36 1.46 28.57 -18.82
C CYS A 36 -0.05 28.78 -19.00
N ILE A 37 -0.88 28.40 -18.03
CA ILE A 37 -2.34 28.48 -18.14
C ILE A 37 -2.82 29.88 -17.76
N GLY A 38 -3.27 30.68 -18.73
CA GLY A 38 -3.71 32.07 -18.48
C GLY A 38 -4.96 32.24 -17.58
N ASN A 39 -5.86 31.25 -17.54
CA ASN A 39 -7.11 31.33 -16.76
C ASN A 39 -6.99 30.62 -15.40
N ASP A 40 -7.32 31.32 -14.31
CA ASP A 40 -7.15 30.82 -12.94
C ASP A 40 -7.99 29.59 -12.60
N TRP A 41 -9.24 29.52 -13.08
CA TRP A 41 -10.11 28.35 -12.87
C TRP A 41 -9.63 27.14 -13.66
N ARG A 42 -9.12 27.35 -14.88
CA ARG A 42 -8.49 26.28 -15.67
C ARG A 42 -7.21 25.78 -14.99
N ALA A 43 -6.42 26.68 -14.42
CA ALA A 43 -5.23 26.31 -13.65
C ALA A 43 -5.60 25.50 -12.40
N LEU A 44 -6.66 25.88 -11.68
CA LEU A 44 -7.16 25.11 -10.55
C LEU A 44 -7.63 23.71 -10.98
N ASN A 45 -8.41 23.60 -12.05
CA ASN A 45 -8.86 22.31 -12.57
C ASN A 45 -7.68 21.43 -13.02
N TRP A 46 -6.67 22.03 -13.66
CA TRP A 46 -5.43 21.37 -14.02
C TRP A 46 -4.68 20.83 -12.80
N ALA A 47 -4.52 21.66 -11.77
CA ALA A 47 -3.89 21.25 -10.51
C ALA A 47 -4.67 20.12 -9.81
N CYS A 48 -6.00 20.15 -9.82
CA CYS A 48 -6.82 19.03 -9.32
C CYS A 48 -6.59 17.75 -10.15
N GLY A 49 -6.50 17.87 -11.48
CA GLY A 49 -6.14 16.76 -12.37
C GLY A 49 -4.77 16.18 -12.09
N SER A 50 -3.80 16.99 -11.63
CA SER A 50 -2.46 16.54 -11.26
C SER A 50 -2.46 15.54 -10.10
N LEU A 51 -3.47 15.56 -9.22
CA LEU A 51 -3.55 14.64 -8.08
C LEU A 51 -3.61 13.17 -8.50
N ARG A 52 -4.02 12.87 -9.75
CA ARG A 52 -3.97 11.51 -10.31
C ARG A 52 -2.55 10.92 -10.30
N VAL A 53 -1.52 11.78 -10.34
CA VAL A 53 -0.10 11.38 -10.26
C VAL A 53 0.19 10.70 -8.92
N LEU A 54 -0.47 11.14 -7.84
CA LEU A 54 -0.33 10.52 -6.51
C LEU A 54 -0.87 9.09 -6.46
N ALA A 55 -1.87 8.79 -7.29
CA ALA A 55 -2.39 7.44 -7.44
C ALA A 55 -1.49 6.55 -8.32
N HIS A 56 -0.58 7.13 -9.10
CA HIS A 56 0.38 6.40 -9.92
C HIS A 56 1.69 6.23 -9.18
N TYR A 57 1.74 5.19 -8.34
CA TYR A 57 3.00 4.81 -7.69
C TYR A 57 3.95 4.15 -8.69
N ARG A 58 5.07 4.83 -8.97
CA ARG A 58 6.23 4.28 -9.65
C ARG A 58 7.45 4.37 -8.74
N PRO A 59 8.11 3.25 -8.41
CA PRO A 59 9.38 3.30 -7.69
C PRO A 59 10.45 3.97 -8.58
N ALA A 60 11.57 4.38 -7.98
CA ALA A 60 12.68 4.91 -8.75
C ALA A 60 13.17 3.83 -9.73
N PRO A 61 13.43 4.18 -11.00
CA PRO A 61 13.95 3.20 -11.95
C PRO A 61 15.35 2.74 -11.54
N ILE A 62 15.60 1.45 -11.70
CA ILE A 62 16.91 0.82 -11.51
C ILE A 62 17.51 0.61 -12.90
N HIS A 63 18.64 1.26 -13.17
CA HIS A 63 19.27 1.27 -14.49
C HIS A 63 20.49 0.36 -14.60
N THR A 64 21.15 0.06 -13.47
CA THR A 64 22.39 -0.69 -13.45
C THR A 64 22.36 -1.83 -12.44
N MET A 65 23.22 -2.84 -12.65
CA MET A 65 23.38 -3.94 -11.70
C MET A 65 23.93 -3.48 -10.35
N GLU A 66 24.72 -2.40 -10.32
CA GLU A 66 25.24 -1.83 -9.08
C GLU A 66 24.12 -1.16 -8.27
N GLU A 67 23.24 -0.39 -8.92
CA GLU A 67 22.04 0.16 -8.28
C GLU A 67 21.12 -0.94 -7.75
N LEU A 68 20.95 -2.02 -8.53
CA LEU A 68 20.17 -3.17 -8.11
C LEU A 68 20.76 -3.85 -6.87
N ALA A 69 22.08 -4.10 -6.86
CA ALA A 69 22.76 -4.67 -5.72
C ALA A 69 22.63 -3.79 -4.48
N ALA A 70 22.77 -2.47 -4.63
CA ALA A 70 22.64 -1.51 -3.53
C ALA A 70 21.21 -1.49 -2.96
N GLU A 71 20.17 -1.49 -3.79
CA GLU A 71 18.79 -1.50 -3.32
C GLU A 71 18.41 -2.86 -2.70
N ALA A 72 18.91 -3.97 -3.26
CA ALA A 72 18.74 -5.30 -2.69
C ALA A 72 19.43 -5.43 -1.32
N GLU A 73 20.63 -4.87 -1.16
CA GLU A 73 21.37 -4.85 0.11
C GLU A 73 20.70 -3.94 1.14
N LYS A 74 20.18 -2.79 0.73
CA LYS A 74 19.36 -1.92 1.58
C LYS A 74 18.07 -2.60 2.04
N PHE A 75 17.46 -3.41 1.17
CA PHE A 75 16.31 -4.23 1.55
C PHE A 75 16.71 -5.34 2.55
N ALA A 76 17.81 -6.04 2.29
CA ALA A 76 18.35 -7.10 3.14
C ALA A 76 18.75 -6.58 4.53
N SER A 77 19.48 -5.47 4.60
CA SER A 77 19.87 -4.82 5.86
C SER A 77 18.67 -4.36 6.70
N ARG A 78 17.64 -3.77 6.07
CA ARG A 78 16.36 -3.46 6.75
C ARG A 78 15.72 -4.72 7.32
N ARG A 79 15.71 -5.82 6.57
CA ARG A 79 15.19 -7.12 7.02
C ARG A 79 16.00 -7.70 8.18
N ARG A 80 17.33 -7.60 8.15
CA ARG A 80 18.23 -8.03 9.24
C ARG A 80 17.94 -7.25 10.53
N GLY A 81 17.89 -5.92 10.46
CA GLY A 81 17.61 -5.06 11.62
C GLY A 81 16.18 -5.22 12.17
N GLN A 82 15.22 -5.55 11.32
CA GLN A 82 13.83 -5.78 11.73
C GLN A 82 13.61 -7.11 12.48
N ALA A 83 14.52 -8.09 12.39
CA ALA A 83 14.33 -9.41 12.99
C ALA A 83 14.17 -9.37 14.52
N THR A 84 14.77 -8.40 15.20
CA THR A 84 14.70 -8.21 16.66
C THR A 84 13.48 -7.39 17.10
N ASP A 85 13.16 -6.29 16.43
CA ASP A 85 12.06 -5.38 16.83
C ASP A 85 10.66 -5.91 16.47
N LEU A 86 10.56 -6.68 15.38
CA LEU A 86 9.26 -7.17 14.89
C LEU A 86 8.61 -8.23 15.77
N ARG A 87 9.34 -8.85 16.70
CA ARG A 87 8.74 -9.87 17.57
C ARG A 87 7.65 -9.25 18.44
N THR A 88 7.92 -8.09 19.03
CA THR A 88 7.00 -7.33 19.89
C THR A 88 5.87 -6.70 19.08
N GLY A 89 6.20 -6.05 17.96
CA GLY A 89 5.19 -5.47 17.06
C GLY A 89 4.21 -6.50 16.51
N ARG A 90 4.69 -7.72 16.23
CA ARG A 90 3.84 -8.84 15.82
C ARG A 90 2.84 -9.19 16.91
N TYR A 91 3.27 -9.44 18.15
CA TYR A 91 2.36 -9.79 19.23
C TYR A 91 1.32 -8.69 19.50
N LEU A 92 1.69 -7.42 19.34
CA LEU A 92 0.75 -6.30 19.44
C LEU A 92 -0.31 -6.33 18.34
N ILE A 93 0.07 -6.59 17.08
CA ILE A 93 -0.91 -6.73 15.98
C ILE A 93 -1.83 -7.93 16.23
N TRP A 94 -1.29 -9.06 16.69
CA TRP A 94 -2.08 -10.24 17.07
C TRP A 94 -3.07 -9.93 18.19
N ALA A 95 -2.60 -9.31 19.26
CA ALA A 95 -3.42 -8.95 20.41
C ALA A 95 -4.52 -7.96 20.00
N ALA A 96 -4.20 -6.94 19.20
CA ALA A 96 -5.17 -5.99 18.68
C ALA A 96 -6.24 -6.68 17.82
N GLY A 97 -5.85 -7.61 16.94
CA GLY A 97 -6.78 -8.40 16.13
C GLY A 97 -7.72 -9.26 16.98
N LEU A 98 -7.19 -9.93 18.01
CA LEU A 98 -7.99 -10.74 18.94
C LEU A 98 -8.96 -9.88 19.77
N ILE A 99 -8.51 -8.72 20.27
CA ILE A 99 -9.36 -7.76 20.99
C ILE A 99 -10.50 -7.29 20.08
N TRP A 100 -10.20 -6.96 18.82
CA TRP A 100 -11.22 -6.56 17.84
C TRP A 100 -12.25 -7.66 17.58
N ILE A 101 -11.83 -8.91 17.43
CA ILE A 101 -12.74 -10.06 17.28
C ILE A 101 -13.62 -10.19 18.53
N ALA A 102 -13.05 -10.09 19.73
CA ALA A 102 -13.79 -10.18 20.98
C ALA A 102 -14.86 -9.08 21.12
N LEU A 103 -14.51 -7.83 20.77
CA LEU A 103 -15.46 -6.71 20.76
C LEU A 103 -16.61 -6.94 19.78
N ILE A 104 -16.32 -7.51 18.61
CA ILE A 104 -17.35 -7.82 17.61
C ILE A 104 -18.25 -8.95 18.10
N VAL A 105 -17.70 -10.01 18.69
CA VAL A 105 -18.51 -11.08 19.29
C VAL A 105 -19.42 -10.54 20.40
N ALA A 106 -18.90 -9.66 21.27
CA ALA A 106 -19.71 -9.01 22.29
C ALA A 106 -20.83 -8.15 21.68
N HIS A 107 -20.53 -7.39 20.62
CA HIS A 107 -21.51 -6.57 19.90
C HIS A 107 -22.59 -7.41 19.19
N ILE A 108 -22.21 -8.55 18.61
CA ILE A 108 -23.13 -9.51 18.00
C ILE A 108 -24.16 -9.99 19.01
N GLY A 109 -23.74 -10.29 20.25
CA GLY A 109 -24.65 -10.73 21.32
C GLY A 109 -25.77 -9.73 21.66
N HIS A 110 -25.58 -8.45 21.31
CA HIS A 110 -26.59 -7.39 21.52
C HIS A 110 -27.46 -7.10 20.29
N ARG A 111 -27.13 -7.63 19.11
CA ARG A 111 -27.90 -7.41 17.87
C ARG A 111 -28.92 -8.53 17.65
N LYS A 112 -30.09 -8.18 17.12
CA LYS A 112 -31.14 -9.14 16.72
C LYS A 112 -30.96 -9.67 15.28
N ASP A 113 -29.93 -9.21 14.57
CA ASP A 113 -29.68 -9.59 13.17
C ASP A 113 -28.52 -10.59 13.08
N PRO A 114 -28.81 -11.90 12.93
CA PRO A 114 -27.80 -12.93 12.89
C PRO A 114 -26.98 -12.92 11.60
N VAL A 115 -27.55 -12.43 10.49
CA VAL A 115 -26.88 -12.48 9.17
C VAL A 115 -25.79 -11.42 9.09
N GLY A 116 -26.10 -10.17 9.46
CA GLY A 116 -25.10 -9.11 9.52
C GLY A 116 -23.97 -9.44 10.49
N SER A 117 -24.32 -10.08 11.60
CA SER A 117 -23.37 -10.55 12.62
C SER A 117 -22.40 -11.61 12.09
N LEU A 118 -22.92 -12.63 11.40
CA LEU A 118 -22.11 -13.67 10.74
C LEU A 118 -21.17 -13.08 9.69
N LEU A 119 -21.65 -12.10 8.91
CA LEU A 119 -20.87 -11.47 7.85
C LEU A 119 -19.73 -10.62 8.43
N MET A 120 -19.97 -9.88 9.52
CA MET A 120 -18.92 -9.15 10.25
C MET A 120 -17.87 -10.11 10.83
N LEU A 121 -18.30 -11.22 11.42
CA LEU A 121 -17.38 -12.22 11.99
C LEU A 121 -16.52 -12.87 10.89
N ALA A 122 -17.13 -13.25 9.76
CA ALA A 122 -16.42 -13.81 8.62
C ALA A 122 -15.40 -12.82 8.03
N THR A 123 -15.78 -11.55 7.93
CA THR A 123 -14.89 -10.46 7.48
C THR A 123 -13.66 -10.35 8.39
N GLN A 124 -13.85 -10.40 9.70
CA GLN A 124 -12.72 -10.31 10.62
C GLN A 124 -11.87 -11.57 10.66
N ALA A 125 -12.48 -12.75 10.63
CA ALA A 125 -11.75 -14.00 10.56
C ALA A 125 -10.85 -14.05 9.32
N THR A 126 -11.35 -13.59 8.16
CA THR A 126 -10.56 -13.52 6.92
C THR A 126 -9.47 -12.45 6.98
N LEU A 127 -9.73 -11.26 7.52
CA LEU A 127 -8.70 -10.23 7.75
C LEU A 127 -7.58 -10.74 8.66
N PHE A 128 -7.95 -11.34 9.79
CA PHE A 128 -7.02 -11.90 10.76
C PHE A 128 -6.20 -13.04 10.15
N PHE A 129 -6.85 -13.92 9.38
CA PHE A 129 -6.17 -15.00 8.68
C PHE A 129 -5.25 -14.48 7.57
N ALA A 130 -5.65 -13.46 6.81
CA ALA A 130 -4.78 -12.82 5.82
C ALA A 130 -3.55 -12.19 6.48
N GLN A 131 -3.73 -11.47 7.60
CA GLN A 131 -2.63 -10.95 8.41
C GLN A 131 -1.75 -12.06 8.99
N PHE A 132 -2.35 -13.20 9.35
CA PHE A 132 -1.62 -14.39 9.81
C PHE A 132 -0.69 -14.90 8.74
N LEU A 133 -1.24 -15.16 7.55
CA LEU A 133 -0.47 -15.61 6.41
C LEU A 133 0.58 -14.58 6.03
N HIS A 134 0.26 -13.28 6.02
CA HIS A 134 1.23 -12.23 5.72
C HIS A 134 2.39 -12.26 6.72
N SER A 135 2.09 -12.37 8.01
CA SER A 135 3.12 -12.48 9.06
C SER A 135 3.91 -13.79 8.99
N ARG A 136 3.29 -14.90 8.57
CA ARG A 136 3.98 -16.19 8.51
C ARG A 136 4.83 -16.29 7.25
N TYR A 137 4.31 -15.87 6.10
CA TYR A 137 5.01 -15.97 4.82
C TYR A 137 6.06 -14.90 4.60
N LEU A 138 5.83 -13.66 5.07
CA LEU A 138 6.91 -12.67 5.04
C LEU A 138 7.97 -13.01 6.07
N PHE A 139 7.62 -13.52 7.25
CA PHE A 139 8.59 -13.77 8.34
C PHE A 139 8.99 -15.24 8.52
N LEU A 140 8.63 -16.11 7.57
CA LEU A 140 9.29 -17.40 7.42
C LEU A 140 10.76 -17.08 7.20
N ARG A 141 11.62 -17.58 8.11
CA ARG A 141 13.08 -17.41 8.10
C ARG A 141 13.62 -18.01 6.81
N ASP A 142 13.54 -17.27 5.72
CA ASP A 142 14.64 -17.31 4.78
C ASP A 142 15.79 -16.62 5.53
N GLU A 143 16.87 -17.36 5.76
CA GLU A 143 18.11 -16.75 6.20
C GLU A 143 18.46 -15.69 5.16
N VAL A 144 18.51 -14.42 5.59
CA VAL A 144 18.92 -13.34 4.71
C VAL A 144 20.35 -13.68 4.31
N PRO A 145 20.65 -13.84 3.01
CA PRO A 145 22.00 -14.21 2.57
C PRO A 145 23.02 -13.21 3.09
N ASP A 146 24.24 -13.70 3.32
CA ASP A 146 25.35 -12.87 3.78
C ASP A 146 25.66 -11.75 2.77
N GLN A 147 26.15 -10.63 3.30
CA GLN A 147 26.40 -9.41 2.54
C GLN A 147 27.45 -9.59 1.42
N ASP A 148 28.30 -10.61 1.55
CA ASP A 148 29.41 -10.84 0.62
C ASP A 148 28.96 -11.46 -0.72
N ASP A 149 27.75 -12.01 -0.81
CA ASP A 149 27.18 -12.56 -2.04
C ASP A 149 26.08 -11.66 -2.60
N ALA A 150 26.49 -10.63 -3.34
CA ALA A 150 25.59 -9.68 -3.99
C ALA A 150 24.56 -10.38 -4.91
N HIS A 151 24.93 -11.49 -5.56
CA HIS A 151 24.01 -12.21 -6.44
C HIS A 151 22.92 -12.93 -5.64
N ALA A 152 23.29 -13.60 -4.54
CA ALA A 152 22.32 -14.21 -3.63
C ALA A 152 21.36 -13.17 -3.03
N VAL A 153 21.87 -11.99 -2.65
CA VAL A 153 21.06 -10.88 -2.12
C VAL A 153 20.06 -10.37 -3.17
N ILE A 154 20.45 -10.25 -4.44
CA ILE A 154 19.54 -9.86 -5.54
C ILE A 154 18.46 -10.92 -5.77
N LEU A 155 18.82 -12.21 -5.82
CA LEU A 155 17.85 -13.30 -5.99
C LEU A 155 16.87 -13.36 -4.82
N TYR A 156 17.36 -13.18 -3.59
CA TYR A 156 16.53 -13.07 -2.40
C TYR A 156 15.55 -11.90 -2.49
N TYR A 157 16.03 -10.71 -2.88
CA TYR A 157 15.18 -9.53 -3.06
C TYR A 157 14.08 -9.77 -4.10
N ARG A 158 14.44 -10.33 -5.26
CA ARG A 158 13.48 -10.73 -6.30
C ARG A 158 12.44 -11.71 -5.79
N GLN A 159 12.86 -12.77 -5.09
CA GLN A 159 11.97 -13.78 -4.54
C GLN A 159 10.98 -13.15 -3.53
N GLN A 160 11.44 -12.22 -2.70
CA GLN A 160 10.60 -11.52 -1.73
C GLN A 160 9.56 -10.61 -2.42
N LEU A 161 9.92 -9.94 -3.51
CA LEU A 161 8.95 -9.19 -4.33
C LEU A 161 7.91 -10.10 -4.99
N GLN A 162 8.29 -11.28 -5.46
CA GLN A 162 7.33 -12.27 -5.97
C GLN A 162 6.36 -12.74 -4.89
N ARG A 163 6.88 -13.01 -3.69
CA ARG A 163 6.06 -13.43 -2.54
C ARG A 163 5.10 -12.31 -2.14
N SER A 164 5.55 -11.05 -2.06
CA SER A 164 4.69 -9.92 -1.71
C SER A 164 3.54 -9.76 -2.72
N LEU A 165 3.79 -9.97 -4.02
CA LEU A 165 2.77 -9.93 -5.06
C LEU A 165 1.73 -11.04 -4.94
N ARG A 166 2.15 -12.27 -4.63
CA ARG A 166 1.24 -13.39 -4.41
C ARG A 166 0.35 -13.16 -3.19
N LEU A 167 0.93 -12.66 -2.10
CA LEU A 167 0.20 -12.38 -0.86
C LEU A 167 -0.77 -11.21 -1.03
N ALA A 168 -0.45 -10.23 -1.86
CA ALA A 168 -1.35 -9.10 -2.12
C ALA A 168 -2.72 -9.59 -2.64
N ALA A 169 -2.80 -10.69 -3.41
CA ALA A 169 -4.10 -11.20 -3.86
C ALA A 169 -5.00 -11.66 -2.70
N LEU A 170 -4.42 -12.16 -1.59
CA LEU A 170 -5.16 -12.57 -0.40
C LEU A 170 -5.83 -11.39 0.31
N ASP A 171 -5.29 -10.19 0.12
CA ASP A 171 -5.82 -8.95 0.69
C ASP A 171 -7.16 -8.52 0.04
N LEU A 172 -7.51 -9.02 -1.15
CA LEU A 172 -8.76 -8.67 -1.85
C LEU A 172 -10.00 -9.31 -1.24
N LEU A 173 -9.91 -10.55 -0.76
CA LEU A 173 -11.04 -11.29 -0.20
C LEU A 173 -11.69 -10.56 0.99
N PRO A 174 -10.93 -10.14 2.03
CA PRO A 174 -11.54 -9.39 3.12
C PRO A 174 -12.15 -8.06 2.66
N MET A 175 -11.62 -7.40 1.62
CA MET A 175 -12.25 -6.18 1.09
C MET A 175 -13.65 -6.43 0.54
N LEU A 176 -13.82 -7.51 -0.22
CA LEU A 176 -15.13 -7.88 -0.77
C LEU A 176 -16.12 -8.19 0.36
N LEU A 177 -15.66 -8.82 1.44
CA LEU A 177 -16.48 -9.12 2.61
C LEU A 177 -16.84 -7.85 3.41
N ILE A 178 -15.92 -6.89 3.55
CA ILE A 178 -16.22 -5.57 4.13
C ILE A 178 -17.27 -4.84 3.28
N LEU A 179 -17.12 -4.83 1.95
CA LEU A 179 -18.08 -4.20 1.04
C LEU A 179 -19.45 -4.87 1.12
N ALA A 180 -19.51 -6.20 1.12
CA ALA A 180 -20.74 -6.95 1.30
C ALA A 180 -21.40 -6.64 2.65
N SER A 181 -20.59 -6.54 3.72
CA SER A 181 -21.07 -6.14 5.06
C SER A 181 -21.66 -4.74 5.05
N LEU A 182 -21.02 -3.80 4.35
CA LEU A 182 -21.49 -2.42 4.26
C LEU A 182 -22.78 -2.29 3.46
N VAL A 183 -22.90 -3.02 2.34
CA VAL A 183 -24.14 -3.07 1.54
C VAL A 183 -25.28 -3.69 2.34
N TYR A 184 -24.99 -4.73 3.13
CA TYR A 184 -26.00 -5.37 3.96
C TYR A 184 -26.46 -4.47 5.11
N ASP A 185 -25.53 -3.75 5.75
CA ASP A 185 -25.80 -2.85 6.89
C ASP A 185 -26.03 -1.38 6.46
N LEU A 186 -26.55 -1.13 5.26
CA LEU A 186 -26.86 0.22 4.73
C LEU A 186 -27.89 1.02 5.57
N ARG A 187 -28.46 0.41 6.62
CA ARG A 187 -29.27 1.07 7.66
C ARG A 187 -28.43 1.66 8.81
N SER A 188 -27.12 1.48 8.80
CA SER A 188 -26.21 1.95 9.85
C SER A 188 -25.95 3.46 9.79
N SER A 189 -25.51 4.01 10.92
CA SER A 189 -25.14 5.43 11.09
C SER A 189 -24.14 5.91 10.02
N LEU A 190 -24.35 7.11 9.46
CA LEU A 190 -23.46 7.76 8.48
C LEU A 190 -21.98 7.75 8.90
N TRP A 191 -21.70 7.80 10.22
CA TRP A 191 -20.34 7.74 10.75
C TRP A 191 -19.66 6.39 10.49
N PHE A 192 -20.41 5.29 10.61
CA PHE A 192 -19.90 3.94 10.33
C PHE A 192 -19.55 3.78 8.84
N ILE A 193 -20.44 4.23 7.96
CA ILE A 193 -20.20 4.23 6.51
C ILE A 193 -18.93 5.01 6.18
N SER A 194 -18.73 6.19 6.80
CA SER A 194 -17.55 7.03 6.57
C SER A 194 -16.25 6.35 6.97
N ILE A 195 -16.21 5.71 8.16
CA ILE A 195 -15.02 4.98 8.63
C ILE A 195 -14.69 3.81 7.70
N VAL A 196 -15.69 3.05 7.29
CA VAL A 196 -15.47 1.90 6.42
C VAL A 196 -15.00 2.36 5.04
N CYS A 197 -15.59 3.39 4.44
CA CYS A 197 -15.15 3.97 3.17
C CYS A 197 -13.69 4.47 3.24
N LEU A 198 -13.31 5.15 4.33
CA LEU A 198 -11.92 5.58 4.54
C LEU A 198 -10.97 4.39 4.67
N THR A 199 -11.39 3.35 5.38
CA THR A 199 -10.59 2.12 5.58
C THR A 199 -10.38 1.38 4.26
N ILE A 200 -11.46 1.19 3.48
CA ILE A 200 -11.41 0.61 2.14
C ILE A 200 -10.48 1.43 1.24
N SER A 201 -10.65 2.75 1.21
CA SER A 201 -9.84 3.64 0.36
C SER A 201 -8.35 3.57 0.71
N ALA A 202 -8.01 3.64 2.00
CA ALA A 202 -6.63 3.53 2.48
C ALA A 202 -6.03 2.17 2.12
N PHE A 203 -6.81 1.10 2.23
CA PHE A 203 -6.36 -0.24 1.90
C PHE A 203 -6.22 -0.45 0.39
N VAL A 204 -7.18 0.00 -0.44
CA VAL A 204 -7.06 -0.04 -1.91
C VAL A 204 -5.81 0.72 -2.34
N LEU A 205 -5.56 1.90 -1.76
CA LEU A 205 -4.36 2.68 -2.04
C LEU A 205 -3.08 1.93 -1.63
N SER A 206 -3.05 1.33 -0.44
CA SER A 206 -1.92 0.51 0.03
C SER A 206 -1.68 -0.71 -0.87
N TYR A 207 -2.75 -1.43 -1.23
CA TYR A 207 -2.72 -2.61 -2.08
C TYR A 207 -2.21 -2.28 -3.49
N THR A 208 -2.81 -1.28 -4.14
CA THR A 208 -2.40 -0.81 -5.47
C THR A 208 -0.95 -0.34 -5.46
N ARG A 209 -0.55 0.45 -4.47
CA ARG A 209 0.84 0.89 -4.29
C ARG A 209 1.82 -0.27 -4.18
N ARG A 210 1.54 -1.24 -3.30
CA ARG A 210 2.39 -2.44 -3.11
C ARG A 210 2.47 -3.29 -4.37
N ARG A 211 1.32 -3.54 -5.01
CA ARG A 211 1.22 -4.41 -6.19
C ARG A 211 1.89 -3.79 -7.41
N LEU A 212 1.59 -2.53 -7.73
CA LEU A 212 2.18 -1.85 -8.88
C LEU A 212 3.68 -1.64 -8.68
N GLY A 213 4.08 -1.19 -7.48
CA GLY A 213 5.49 -0.99 -7.16
C GLY A 213 6.32 -2.28 -7.26
N SER A 214 5.82 -3.37 -6.68
CA SER A 214 6.56 -4.65 -6.69
C SER A 214 6.60 -5.26 -8.09
N ARG A 215 5.54 -5.14 -8.90
CA ARG A 215 5.54 -5.62 -10.30
C ARG A 215 6.57 -4.91 -11.14
N PHE A 216 6.55 -3.57 -11.11
CA PHE A 216 7.45 -2.78 -11.92
C PHE A 216 8.92 -3.00 -11.53
N THR A 217 9.20 -3.04 -10.21
CA THR A 217 10.56 -3.36 -9.74
C THR A 217 11.00 -4.75 -10.20
N LEU A 218 10.09 -5.73 -10.17
CA LEU A 218 10.39 -7.08 -10.61
C LEU A 218 10.67 -7.18 -12.11
N GLU A 219 9.90 -6.46 -12.95
CA GLU A 219 10.14 -6.36 -14.38
C GLU A 219 11.52 -5.74 -14.69
N GLN A 220 11.94 -4.73 -13.93
CA GLN A 220 13.28 -4.15 -14.05
C GLN A 220 14.39 -5.13 -13.66
N ILE A 221 14.19 -5.87 -12.56
CA ILE A 221 15.13 -6.90 -12.12
C ILE A 221 15.25 -8.00 -13.18
N ASP A 222 14.13 -8.48 -13.70
CA ASP A 222 14.10 -9.53 -14.71
C ASP A 222 14.82 -9.07 -15.99
N ALA A 223 14.59 -7.82 -16.44
CA ALA A 223 15.29 -7.25 -17.61
C ALA A 223 16.81 -7.22 -17.40
N LEU A 224 17.28 -6.67 -16.27
CA LEU A 224 18.72 -6.57 -15.96
C LEU A 224 19.40 -7.94 -15.81
N LEU A 225 18.68 -8.96 -15.32
CA LEU A 225 19.21 -10.31 -15.19
C LEU A 225 19.28 -11.07 -16.53
N THR A 226 18.44 -10.72 -17.51
CA THR A 226 18.44 -11.37 -18.84
C THR A 226 19.47 -10.82 -19.83
N GLU A 227 20.03 -9.63 -19.58
CA GLU A 227 21.05 -9.01 -20.44
C GLU A 227 22.46 -9.60 -20.23
N ARG A 228 22.63 -10.58 -19.34
CA ARG A 228 23.87 -11.32 -19.08
C ARG A 228 23.83 -12.73 -19.66
#